data_AF-B5CQ01-F1
#
_entry.id   AF-B5CQ01-F1
#
_cell.length_a   1.000
_cell.length_b   1.000
_cell.length_c   1.000
_cell.angle_alpha   90.00
_cell.angle_beta   90.00
_cell.angle_gamma   90.00
#
_symmetry.space_group_name_H-M   'P 1'
#
loop_
_entity.id
_entity.type
_entity.pdbx_description
1 polymer ?
#
loop_
_entity_poly.entity_id
_entity_poly.type
_entity_poly.pdbx_seq_one_letter_code
_entity_poly.pdbx_strand_id
1 'polypeptide(L)'
;MTMFDVDTVNVEKKLQEIEDNDLYNFMKKQGYSEEQIKSAIRNTHLLDAINRLKEILCEPEEIVSILQKDGWKKEEIETAIKSQAS
;
A
#
# COMPACT_ATOMS: atom_id res chain seq x y z
N MET A 1 20.59 14.69 -15.10
CA MET A 1 20.34 13.35 -15.65
C MET A 1 20.89 12.36 -14.63
N THR A 2 20.06 11.95 -13.67
CA THR A 2 20.42 10.98 -12.64
C THR A 2 20.25 9.58 -13.25
N MET A 3 21.34 8.81 -13.28
CA MET A 3 21.42 7.47 -13.88
C MET A 3 20.92 6.38 -12.92
N PHE A 4 20.29 6.76 -11.80
CA PHE A 4 19.87 5.87 -10.72
C PHE A 4 18.37 5.52 -10.74
N ASP A 5 17.60 6.07 -11.68
CA ASP A 5 16.13 6.06 -11.63
C ASP A 5 15.47 4.83 -12.30
N VAL A 6 16.16 4.11 -13.20
CA VAL A 6 15.53 3.02 -13.98
C VAL A 6 15.65 1.66 -13.28
N ASP A 7 16.79 1.38 -12.64
CA ASP A 7 17.04 0.09 -12.02
C ASP A 7 16.42 -0.04 -10.62
N THR A 8 16.30 1.06 -9.87
CA THR A 8 15.72 1.09 -8.51
C THR A 8 14.21 0.86 -8.51
N VAL A 9 13.48 1.54 -9.40
CA VAL A 9 12.03 1.36 -9.60
C VAL A 9 11.69 -0.10 -9.97
N ASN A 10 12.58 -0.76 -10.71
CA ASN A 10 12.41 -2.16 -11.09
C ASN A 10 12.59 -3.12 -9.89
N VAL A 11 13.43 -2.77 -8.92
CA VAL A 11 13.64 -3.59 -7.71
C VAL A 11 12.47 -3.44 -6.75
N GLU A 12 12.00 -2.22 -6.48
CA GLU A 12 10.85 -1.99 -5.59
C GLU A 12 9.60 -2.72 -6.07
N LYS A 13 9.30 -2.62 -7.37
CA LYS A 13 8.17 -3.34 -7.95
C LYS A 13 8.29 -4.86 -7.82
N LYS A 14 9.49 -5.41 -8.05
CA LYS A 14 9.74 -6.85 -7.89
C LYS A 14 9.60 -7.31 -6.44
N LEU A 15 10.05 -6.51 -5.48
CA LEU A 15 9.87 -6.80 -4.06
C LEU A 15 8.39 -6.83 -3.70
N GLN A 16 7.63 -5.84 -4.16
CA GLN A 16 6.19 -5.76 -3.96
C GLN A 16 5.44 -6.95 -4.58
N GLU A 17 5.84 -7.41 -5.77
CA GLU A 17 5.28 -8.62 -6.40
C GLU A 17 5.58 -9.90 -5.60
N ILE A 18 6.76 -10.00 -4.98
CA ILE A 18 7.14 -11.14 -4.11
C ILE A 18 6.30 -11.11 -2.83
N GLU A 19 6.19 -9.96 -2.18
CA GLU A 19 5.39 -9.79 -0.95
C GLU A 19 3.91 -10.10 -1.19
N ASP A 20 3.35 -9.63 -2.32
CA ASP A 20 1.98 -9.91 -2.72
C ASP A 20 1.75 -11.40 -2.95
N ASN A 21 2.69 -12.08 -3.62
CA ASN A 21 2.59 -13.51 -3.86
C ASN A 21 2.73 -14.34 -2.57
N ASP A 22 3.62 -13.94 -1.67
CA ASP A 22 3.78 -14.61 -0.38
C ASP A 22 2.52 -14.45 0.49
N LEU A 23 1.97 -13.23 0.57
CA LEU A 23 0.71 -12.97 1.27
C LEU A 23 -0.45 -13.74 0.65
N TYR A 24 -0.53 -13.75 -0.69
CA TYR A 24 -1.53 -14.51 -1.42
C TYR A 24 -1.46 -16.00 -1.08
N ASN A 25 -0.29 -16.61 -1.19
CA ASN A 25 -0.09 -18.04 -0.93
C ASN A 25 -0.37 -18.39 0.53
N PHE A 26 0.04 -17.53 1.47
CA PHE A 26 -0.23 -17.71 2.89
C PHE A 26 -1.74 -17.75 3.16
N MET A 27 -2.48 -16.72 2.72
CA MET A 27 -3.92 -16.64 2.96
C MET A 27 -4.70 -17.71 2.19
N LYS A 28 -4.25 -18.07 0.98
CA LYS A 28 -4.86 -19.16 0.21
C LYS A 28 -4.78 -20.49 0.95
N LYS A 29 -3.64 -20.79 1.57
CA LYS A 29 -3.47 -22.00 2.40
C LYS A 29 -4.34 -22.01 3.66
N GLN A 30 -4.69 -20.84 4.19
CA GLN A 30 -5.59 -20.67 5.33
C GLN A 30 -7.08 -20.74 4.92
N GLY A 31 -7.39 -20.87 3.63
CA GLY A 31 -8.76 -21.03 3.13
C GLY A 31 -9.51 -19.72 2.88
N TYR A 32 -8.84 -18.57 2.83
CA TYR A 32 -9.48 -17.30 2.46
C TYR A 32 -9.94 -17.31 0.99
N SER A 33 -11.03 -16.60 0.72
CA SER A 33 -11.53 -16.42 -0.64
C SER A 33 -10.62 -15.49 -1.46
N GLU A 34 -10.66 -15.62 -2.79
CA GLU A 34 -9.92 -14.73 -3.70
C GLU A 34 -10.20 -13.25 -3.44
N GLU A 35 -11.44 -12.90 -3.14
CA GLU A 35 -11.86 -11.53 -2.88
C GLU A 35 -11.27 -11.00 -1.56
N GLN A 36 -11.25 -11.83 -0.52
CA GLN A 36 -10.64 -11.48 0.77
C GLN A 36 -9.14 -11.26 0.63
N ILE A 37 -8.46 -12.12 -0.15
CA ILE A 37 -7.01 -12.01 -0.38
C ILE A 37 -6.69 -10.75 -1.17
N LYS A 38 -7.42 -10.48 -2.25
CA LYS A 38 -7.25 -9.24 -3.05
C LYS A 38 -7.49 -7.99 -2.21
N SER A 39 -8.51 -8.01 -1.35
CA SER A 39 -8.78 -6.90 -0.44
C SER A 39 -7.66 -6.71 0.59
N ALA A 40 -7.10 -7.81 1.12
CA ALA A 40 -6.00 -7.75 2.07
C ALA A 40 -4.73 -7.16 1.43
N ILE A 41 -4.35 -7.65 0.25
CA ILE A 41 -3.22 -7.12 -0.52
C ILE A 41 -3.41 -5.62 -0.80
N ARG A 42 -4.61 -5.21 -1.29
CA ARG A 42 -4.92 -3.80 -1.54
C ARG A 42 -4.79 -2.94 -0.27
N ASN A 43 -5.27 -3.44 0.87
CA ASN A 43 -5.17 -2.73 2.14
C ASN A 43 -3.72 -2.61 2.62
N THR A 44 -2.91 -3.66 2.45
CA THR A 44 -1.47 -3.61 2.77
C THR A 44 -0.77 -2.51 2.00
N HIS A 45 -1.01 -2.40 0.69
CA HIS A 45 -0.46 -1.34 -0.14
C HIS A 45 -0.86 0.07 0.31
N LEU A 46 -2.14 0.25 0.66
CA LEU A 46 -2.63 1.53 1.16
C LEU A 46 -1.97 1.91 2.50
N LEU A 47 -1.83 0.95 3.42
CA LEU A 47 -1.20 1.19 4.72
C LEU A 47 0.28 1.49 4.58
N ASP A 48 1.00 0.79 3.69
CA ASP A 48 2.40 1.06 3.42
C ASP A 48 2.60 2.47 2.87
N ALA A 49 1.77 2.87 1.89
CA ALA A 49 1.81 4.23 1.34
C ALA A 49 1.50 5.30 2.40
N ILE A 50 0.50 5.08 3.26
CA ILE A 50 0.20 5.98 4.39
C ILE A 50 1.39 6.07 5.35
N ASN A 51 2.01 4.94 5.70
CA ASN A 51 3.14 4.91 6.63
C ASN A 51 4.35 5.65 6.07
N ARG A 52 4.71 5.44 4.80
CA ARG A 52 5.79 6.19 4.14
C ARG A 52 5.56 7.71 4.19
N LEU A 53 4.32 8.15 3.97
CA LEU A 53 3.96 9.56 4.05
C LEU A 53 4.00 10.10 5.50
N LYS A 54 3.61 9.29 6.49
CA LYS A 54 3.76 9.64 7.91
C LYS A 54 5.22 9.75 8.33
N GLU A 55 6.10 8.88 7.83
CA GLU A 55 7.55 8.91 8.12
C GLU A 55 8.22 10.19 7.64
N ILE A 56 7.74 10.77 6.53
CA ILE A 56 8.17 12.09 6.05
C ILE A 56 7.40 13.26 6.67
N LEU A 57 6.63 13.00 7.74
CA LEU A 57 5.88 13.98 8.52
C LEU A 57 4.80 14.74 7.74
N CYS A 58 4.17 14.11 6.74
CA CYS A 58 2.99 14.69 6.09
C CYS A 58 1.81 14.77 7.06
N GLU A 59 1.08 15.89 7.02
CA GLU A 59 -0.15 16.05 7.77
C GLU A 59 -1.27 15.15 7.20
N PRO A 60 -2.26 14.73 7.99
CA PRO A 60 -3.34 13.85 7.53
C PRO A 60 -4.06 14.35 6.27
N GLU A 61 -4.29 15.66 6.14
CA GLU A 61 -4.91 16.29 4.98
C GLU A 61 -4.03 16.20 3.72
N GLU A 62 -2.71 16.28 3.90
CA GLU A 62 -1.73 16.13 2.82
C GLU A 62 -1.67 14.67 2.34
N ILE A 63 -1.67 13.72 3.28
CA ILE A 63 -1.72 12.28 2.99
C ILE A 63 -2.93 11.95 2.12
N VAL A 64 -4.12 12.43 2.52
CA VAL A 64 -5.35 12.24 1.74
C VAL A 64 -5.21 12.85 0.35
N SER A 65 -4.69 14.08 0.25
CA SER A 65 -4.53 14.77 -1.03
C SER A 65 -3.55 14.08 -1.99
N ILE A 66 -2.46 13.52 -1.47
CA ILE A 66 -1.45 12.77 -2.25
C ILE A 66 -2.06 11.46 -2.74
N LEU A 67 -2.62 10.65 -1.85
CA LEU A 67 -3.16 9.34 -2.22
C LEU A 67 -4.38 9.44 -3.14
N GLN A 68 -5.18 10.50 -3.02
CA GLN A 68 -6.25 10.76 -4.00
C GLN A 68 -5.72 11.05 -5.40
N LYS A 69 -4.57 11.73 -5.54
CA LYS A 69 -3.92 11.92 -6.85
C LYS A 69 -3.38 10.61 -7.41
N ASP A 70 -2.96 9.70 -6.55
CA ASP A 70 -2.52 8.34 -6.92
C ASP A 70 -3.68 7.39 -7.23
N GLY A 71 -4.94 7.85 -7.12
CA GLY A 71 -6.14 7.11 -7.52
C GLY A 71 -6.86 6.35 -6.40
N TRP A 72 -6.48 6.56 -5.14
CA TRP A 72 -7.16 5.97 -3.99
C TRP A 72 -8.46 6.72 -3.66
N LYS A 73 -9.48 6.00 -3.18
CA LYS A 73 -10.72 6.64 -2.74
C LYS A 73 -10.52 7.29 -1.38
N LYS A 74 -11.07 8.50 -1.22
CA LYS A 74 -11.02 9.25 0.04
C LYS A 74 -11.49 8.43 1.25
N GLU A 75 -12.62 7.73 1.10
CA GLU A 75 -13.21 6.89 2.15
C GLU A 75 -12.29 5.73 2.58
N GLU A 76 -11.58 5.11 1.62
CA GLU A 76 -10.61 4.05 1.90
C GLU A 76 -9.45 4.61 2.74
N ILE A 77 -8.91 5.78 2.34
CA ILE A 77 -7.79 6.43 3.03
C ILE A 77 -8.19 6.85 4.45
N GLU A 78 -9.31 7.56 4.62
CA GLU A 78 -9.76 8.02 5.93
C GLU A 78 -10.03 6.86 6.89
N THR A 79 -10.59 5.75 6.38
CA THR A 79 -10.83 4.55 7.18
C THR A 79 -9.52 3.92 7.63
N ALA A 80 -8.53 3.82 6.73
CA ALA A 80 -7.21 3.29 7.04
C ALA A 80 -6.43 4.17 8.03
N ILE A 81 -6.52 5.50 7.92
CA ILE A 81 -5.89 6.42 8.88
C ILE A 81 -6.53 6.25 10.27
N LYS A 82 -7.87 6.16 10.33
CA LYS A 82 -8.61 5.97 11.59
C LYS A 82 -8.28 4.63 12.26
N SER A 83 -8.14 3.55 11.49
CA SER A 83 -7.84 2.22 12.05
C SER A 83 -6.44 2.13 12.66
N GLN A 84 -5.50 2.97 12.21
CA GLN A 84 -4.15 3.05 12.77
C GLN A 84 -4.03 3.95 14.02
N ALA A 85 -5.03 4.79 14.30
CA ALA A 85 -5.03 5.70 15.44
C ALA A 85 -5.70 5.10 16.70
N SER A 86 -6.22 3.87 16.61
CA SER A 86 -6.90 3.16 17.69
C SER A 86 -6.02 2.12 18.37
#